data_AF-A0A7X7SG70-F1
#
_entry.id   AF-A0A7X7SG70-F1
#
_cell.length_a   1.000
_cell.length_b   1.000
_cell.length_c   1.000
_cell.angle_alpha   90.00
_cell.angle_beta   90.00
_cell.angle_gamma   90.00
#
_symmetry.space_group_name_H-M   'P 1'
#
loop_
_entity.id
_entity.type
_entity.pdbx_description
1 polymer ?
#
loop_
_entity_poly.entity_id
_entity_poly.type
_entity_poly.pdbx_seq_one_letter_code
_entity_poly.pdbx_strand_id
1 'polypeptide(L)'
;CTEGPATVIDARPGQPLQLSLPKEISGAPWRLISVYGYTEADASVIFEPFRSGDASAVTVPAVVDDAPLVGVEIQLPSAVVDDEGVPLAHATWAIEVISQQG
;
A
#
# COMPACT_ATOMS: atom_id res chain seq x y z
N CYS A 1 -13.09 11.82 0.13
CA CYS A 1 -12.28 10.60 -0.04
C CYS A 1 -12.98 9.73 -1.08
N THR A 2 -12.25 9.28 -2.10
CA THR A 2 -12.72 8.22 -3.00
C THR A 2 -12.05 6.92 -2.58
N GLU A 3 -12.86 5.93 -2.19
CA GLU A 3 -12.38 4.62 -1.75
C GLU A 3 -13.15 3.55 -2.52
N GLY A 4 -12.41 2.65 -3.18
CA GLY A 4 -12.98 1.49 -3.85
C GLY A 4 -12.85 0.23 -2.99
N PRO A 5 -13.59 -0.85 -3.31
CA PRO A 5 -13.38 -2.13 -2.64
C PRO A 5 -11.93 -2.60 -2.85
N ALA A 6 -11.36 -3.26 -1.84
CA ALA A 6 -10.04 -3.85 -1.95
C ALA A 6 -10.00 -4.87 -3.09
N THR A 7 -8.94 -4.82 -3.88
CA THR A 7 -8.67 -5.86 -4.88
C THR A 7 -7.95 -7.01 -4.19
N VAL A 8 -8.56 -8.19 -4.18
CA VAL A 8 -7.92 -9.39 -3.64
C VAL A 8 -7.02 -9.99 -4.71
N ILE A 9 -5.74 -10.22 -4.36
CA ILE A 9 -4.79 -10.92 -5.19
C ILE A 9 -4.31 -12.19 -4.51
N ASP A 10 -4.17 -13.22 -5.33
CA ASP A 10 -3.49 -14.45 -4.96
C ASP A 10 -1.99 -14.27 -5.24
N ALA A 11 -1.20 -14.15 -4.17
CA ALA A 11 0.24 -14.05 -4.28
C ALA A 11 0.89 -15.42 -4.01
N ARG A 12 1.92 -15.71 -4.82
CA ARG A 12 2.78 -16.86 -4.56
C ARG A 12 3.51 -16.64 -3.23
N PRO A 13 3.50 -17.62 -2.30
CA PRO A 13 4.22 -17.51 -1.04
C PRO A 13 5.69 -17.12 -1.25
N GLY A 14 6.14 -16.09 -0.51
CA GLY A 14 7.52 -15.62 -0.54
C GLY A 14 7.94 -14.86 -1.80
N GLN A 15 7.03 -14.57 -2.74
CA GLN A 15 7.34 -13.74 -3.91
C GLN A 15 6.93 -12.28 -3.69
N PRO A 16 7.78 -11.31 -4.02
CA PRO A 16 7.46 -9.89 -3.82
C PRO A 16 6.30 -9.46 -4.71
N LEU A 17 5.51 -8.51 -4.22
CA LEU A 17 4.44 -7.88 -4.98
C LEU A 17 5.00 -6.72 -5.81
N GLN A 18 4.85 -6.77 -7.12
CA GLN A 18 5.22 -5.67 -8.00
C GLN A 18 3.98 -4.90 -8.45
N LEU A 19 3.95 -3.60 -8.17
CA LEU A 19 2.86 -2.70 -8.55
C LEU A 19 3.38 -1.65 -9.52
N SER A 20 2.69 -1.46 -10.63
CA SER A 20 2.94 -0.35 -11.57
C SER A 20 1.80 0.64 -11.45
N LEU A 21 2.14 1.92 -11.38
CA LEU A 21 1.19 3.00 -11.17
C LEU A 21 1.01 3.82 -12.45
N PRO A 22 -0.24 4.16 -12.80
CA PRO A 22 -0.51 5.06 -13.90
C PRO A 22 -0.03 6.48 -13.55
N LYS A 23 0.18 7.31 -14.57
CA LYS A 23 0.76 8.65 -14.42
C LYS A 23 -0.12 9.59 -13.59
N GLU A 24 -1.42 9.34 -13.58
CA GLU A 24 -2.42 10.04 -12.78
C GLU A 24 -2.15 9.90 -11.27
N ILE A 25 -1.48 8.82 -10.86
CA ILE A 25 -1.04 8.61 -9.47
C ILE A 25 0.42 9.04 -9.31
N SER A 26 1.33 8.44 -10.08
CA SER A 26 2.78 8.67 -9.92
C SER A 26 3.23 10.09 -10.27
N GLY A 27 2.41 10.86 -10.99
CA GLY A 27 2.64 12.26 -11.31
C GLY A 27 2.30 13.24 -10.18
N ALA A 28 1.78 12.78 -9.04
CA ALA A 28 1.54 13.57 -7.84
C ALA A 28 2.33 13.00 -6.64
N PRO A 29 2.45 13.71 -5.51
CA PRO A 29 2.90 13.08 -4.27
C PRO A 29 1.93 11.96 -3.86
N TRP A 30 2.46 10.81 -3.48
CA TRP A 30 1.68 9.65 -3.05
C TRP A 30 2.41 8.90 -1.93
N ARG A 31 1.73 8.01 -1.23
CA ARG A 31 2.36 7.13 -0.24
C ARG A 31 1.94 5.68 -0.43
N LEU A 32 2.90 4.79 -0.22
CA LEU A 32 2.68 3.37 -0.08
C LEU A 32 2.54 3.05 1.40
N ILE A 33 1.55 2.23 1.73
CA ILE A 33 1.37 1.64 3.05
C ILE A 33 1.37 0.14 2.84
N SER A 34 2.28 -0.58 3.49
CA SER A 34 2.33 -2.04 3.44
C SER A 34 2.10 -2.61 4.82
N VAL A 35 1.24 -3.62 4.90
CA VAL A 35 0.82 -4.28 6.12
C VAL A 35 1.34 -5.71 6.12
N TYR A 36 2.10 -6.07 7.15
CA TYR A 36 2.67 -7.40 7.34
C TYR A 36 2.16 -8.00 8.64
N GLY A 37 1.75 -9.26 8.64
CA GLY A 37 1.26 -9.92 9.85
C GLY A 37 0.52 -11.21 9.57
N TYR A 38 0.13 -11.90 10.64
CA TYR A 38 -0.75 -13.07 10.58
C TYR A 38 -2.14 -12.74 11.11
N THR A 39 -2.25 -11.72 11.96
CA THR A 39 -3.49 -11.22 12.55
C THR A 39 -3.48 -9.70 12.60
N GLU A 40 -4.64 -9.06 12.70
CA GLU A 40 -4.70 -7.59 12.86
C GLU A 40 -3.98 -7.11 14.14
N ALA A 41 -3.90 -7.96 15.17
CA ALA A 41 -3.27 -7.62 16.45
C ALA A 41 -1.73 -7.61 16.39
N ASP A 42 -1.12 -8.31 15.43
CA ASP A 42 0.33 -8.38 15.23
C ASP A 42 0.81 -7.64 13.97
N ALA A 43 -0.10 -6.93 13.30
CA ALA A 43 0.18 -6.26 12.06
C ALA A 43 1.22 -5.15 12.23
N SER A 44 2.33 -5.27 11.49
CA SER A 44 3.33 -4.22 11.31
C SER A 44 2.99 -3.40 10.07
N VAL A 45 2.96 -2.08 10.22
CA VAL A 45 2.62 -1.14 9.14
C VAL A 45 3.85 -0.31 8.78
N ILE A 46 4.23 -0.33 7.51
CA ILE A 46 5.32 0.47 6.96
C ILE A 46 4.74 1.56 6.05
N PHE A 47 5.18 2.80 6.25
CA PHE A 47 4.77 3.96 5.48
C PHE A 47 5.93 4.49 4.66
N GLU A 48 5.76 4.58 3.35
CA GLU A 48 6.78 5.06 2.41
C GLU A 48 6.21 6.21 1.55
N PRO A 49 6.69 7.45 1.76
CA PRO A 49 6.25 8.60 0.95
C PRO A 49 7.06 8.72 -0.35
N PHE A 50 6.38 9.09 -1.42
CA PHE A 50 6.96 9.36 -2.75
C PHE A 50 6.57 10.76 -3.22
N ARG A 51 7.51 11.51 -3.78
CA ARG A 51 7.21 12.78 -4.47
C ARG A 51 6.72 12.49 -5.89
N SER A 52 6.17 13.52 -6.52
CA SER A 52 5.79 13.48 -7.93
C SER A 52 6.95 13.01 -8.79
N GLY A 53 6.75 11.91 -9.52
CA GLY A 53 7.72 11.34 -10.44
C GLY A 53 8.84 10.51 -9.81
N ASP A 54 8.90 10.35 -8.48
CA ASP A 54 9.96 9.58 -7.81
C ASP A 54 9.92 8.09 -8.20
N ALA A 55 8.71 7.54 -8.35
CA ALA A 55 8.50 6.16 -8.76
C ALA A 55 7.18 6.00 -9.53
N SER A 56 7.23 5.24 -10.62
CA SER A 56 6.06 4.76 -11.37
C SER A 56 5.77 3.28 -11.14
N ALA A 57 6.61 2.60 -10.38
CA ALA A 57 6.43 1.22 -9.95
C ALA A 57 7.17 0.99 -8.63
N VAL A 58 6.66 0.06 -7.81
CA VAL A 58 7.26 -0.37 -6.55
C VAL A 58 7.27 -1.89 -6.45
N THR A 59 8.27 -2.40 -5.75
CA THR A 59 8.40 -3.81 -5.41
C THR A 59 8.30 -3.92 -3.89
N VAL A 60 7.21 -4.50 -3.42
CA VAL A 60 6.92 -4.69 -1.99
C VAL A 60 7.42 -6.07 -1.58
N PRO A 61 8.30 -6.17 -0.56
CA PRO A 61 8.74 -7.45 -0.03
C PRO A 61 7.57 -8.36 0.35
N ALA A 62 7.72 -9.67 0.14
CA ALA A 62 6.71 -10.65 0.55
C ALA A 62 6.68 -10.87 2.07
N VAL A 63 7.81 -10.63 2.73
CA VAL A 63 8.05 -10.89 4.15
C VAL A 63 8.97 -9.80 4.68
N VAL A 64 8.66 -9.29 5.85
CA VAL A 64 9.53 -8.43 6.67
C VAL A 64 9.48 -8.97 8.10
N ASP A 65 10.64 -9.13 8.74
CA ASP A 65 10.75 -9.63 10.12
C ASP A 65 9.90 -10.90 10.40
N ASP A 66 9.97 -11.88 9.49
CA ASP A 66 9.19 -13.14 9.51
C ASP A 66 7.65 -13.00 9.42
N ALA A 67 7.14 -11.79 9.22
CA ALA A 67 5.73 -11.49 8.99
C ALA A 67 5.41 -11.37 7.49
N PRO A 68 4.39 -12.08 6.96
CA PRO A 68 4.05 -12.05 5.54
C PRO A 68 3.26 -10.79 5.19
N LEU A 69 3.39 -10.34 3.94
CA LEU A 69 2.58 -9.27 3.38
C LEU A 69 1.12 -9.72 3.28
N VAL A 70 0.22 -8.97 3.92
CA VAL A 70 -1.23 -9.23 3.91
C VAL A 70 -2.03 -8.13 3.22
N GLY A 71 -1.45 -6.93 3.08
CA GLY A 71 -2.12 -5.84 2.42
C GLY A 71 -1.19 -4.74 1.96
N VAL A 72 -1.62 -4.04 0.91
CA VAL A 72 -0.98 -2.82 0.42
C VAL A 72 -2.04 -1.77 0.16
N GLU A 73 -1.76 -0.54 0.57
CA GLU A 73 -2.55 0.63 0.22
C GLU A 73 -1.68 1.66 -0.49
N ILE A 74 -2.25 2.25 -1.53
CA ILE A 74 -1.70 3.44 -2.19
C ILE A 74 -2.65 4.58 -1.87
N GLN A 75 -2.11 5.65 -1.31
CA GLN A 75 -2.89 6.86 -1.04
C GLN A 75 -2.34 8.04 -1.84
N LEU A 76 -3.26 8.81 -2.42
CA LEU A 76 -3.00 10.17 -2.88
C LEU A 76 -3.43 11.15 -1.78
N PRO A 77 -2.49 11.80 -1.08
CA PRO A 77 -2.82 12.83 -0.10
C PRO A 77 -3.51 14.04 -0.74
N SER A 78 -4.43 14.64 0.01
CA SER A 78 -5.01 15.94 -0.33
C SER A 78 -4.23 17.09 0.32
N ALA A 79 -4.54 18.33 -0.08
CA ALA A 79 -4.02 19.52 0.61
C ALA A 79 -4.76 19.81 1.94
N VAL A 80 -5.82 19.05 2.25
CA VAL A 80 -6.56 19.15 3.52
C VAL A 80 -5.86 18.28 4.55
N VAL A 81 -5.60 18.85 5.71
CA VAL A 81 -5.00 18.15 6.85
C VAL A 81 -6.00 18.05 8.00
N ASP A 82 -5.84 17.07 8.87
CA ASP A 82 -6.54 17.00 10.15
C ASP A 82 -5.95 17.97 11.20
N ASP A 83 -6.47 17.92 12.42
CA ASP A 83 -6.06 18.80 13.53
C ASP A 83 -4.58 18.58 13.94
N GLU A 84 -4.00 17.43 13.60
CA GLU A 84 -2.59 17.09 13.86
C GLU A 84 -1.67 17.46 12.67
N GLY A 85 -2.24 18.00 11.59
CA GLY A 85 -1.51 18.40 10.39
C GLY A 85 -1.23 17.23 9.43
N VAL A 86 -1.85 16.07 9.63
CA VAL A 86 -1.69 14.91 8.75
C VAL A 86 -2.60 15.06 7.52
N PRO A 87 -2.05 14.94 6.29
CA PRO A 87 -2.86 15.00 5.09
C PRO A 87 -3.92 13.89 5.03
N LEU A 88 -5.17 14.31 4.86
CA LEU A 88 -6.29 13.41 4.57
C LEU A 88 -6.14 12.84 3.16
N ALA A 89 -6.45 11.56 2.99
CA ALA A 89 -6.42 10.92 1.68
C ALA A 89 -7.50 11.52 0.76
N HIS A 90 -7.08 11.96 -0.43
CA HIS A 90 -7.99 12.30 -1.52
C HIS A 90 -8.59 11.03 -2.11
N ALA A 91 -7.74 10.04 -2.39
CA ALA A 91 -8.09 8.75 -2.93
C ALA A 91 -7.21 7.65 -2.35
N THR A 92 -7.81 6.46 -2.21
CA THR A 92 -7.20 5.25 -1.68
C THR A 92 -7.46 4.08 -2.63
N TRP A 93 -6.42 3.28 -2.84
CA TRP A 93 -6.53 1.96 -3.48
C TRP A 93 -5.93 0.92 -2.57
N ALA A 94 -6.73 -0.09 -2.21
CA ALA A 94 -6.32 -1.18 -1.36
C ALA A 94 -6.20 -2.48 -2.15
N ILE A 95 -5.17 -3.26 -1.82
CA ILE A 95 -4.92 -4.60 -2.33
C ILE A 95 -4.79 -5.52 -1.13
N GLU A 96 -5.63 -6.53 -1.07
CA GLU A 96 -5.52 -7.61 -0.08
C GLU A 96 -4.71 -8.74 -0.70
N VAL A 97 -3.72 -9.24 0.05
CA VAL A 97 -2.82 -10.29 -0.39
C VAL A 97 -3.17 -11.57 0.36
N ILE A 98 -3.69 -12.55 -0.37
CA ILE A 98 -3.96 -13.89 0.17
C ILE A 98 -2.92 -14.88 -0.37
N SER A 99 -2.46 -15.78 0.50
CA SER A 99 -1.60 -16.89 0.09
C SER A 99 -2.46 -18.12 -0.17
N GLN A 100 -2.32 -18.77 -1.34
CA GLN A 100 -2.89 -20.11 -1.54
C GLN A 100 -2.19 -21.07 -0.58
N GLN A 101 -2.96 -21.66 0.34
CA GLN A 101 -2.50 -22.84 1.06
C GLN A 101 -2.47 -23.99 0.04
N GLY A 102 -1.29 -24.51 -0.24
CA GLY A 102 -1.11 -25.72 -1.06
C GLY A 102 -1.61 -26.97 -0.35
#